data_AF-A0A165ZTF9-F1
#
_entry.id   AF-A0A165ZTF9-F1
#
_cell.length_a   1.000
_cell.length_b   1.000
_cell.length_c   1.000
_cell.angle_alpha   90.00
_cell.angle_beta   90.00
_cell.angle_gamma   90.00
#
_symmetry.space_group_name_H-M   'P 1'
#
loop_
_entity.id
_entity.type
_entity.pdbx_description
1 polymer ?
#
loop_
_entity_poly.entity_id
_entity_poly.type
_entity_poly.pdbx_seq_one_letter_code
_entity_poly.pdbx_strand_id
1 'polypeptide(L)'
;MSSILTSAPPSPRASSLIDSNELEQPAGQAKIGQEAKGTRHSQYNFKDGNVVFLVDEVLYNVHRYFFERDSAHFGSVLESAQESEETSPIVLADVSCSDFDEFLAILYPTDFRHPAEKTTAQWTSILHLAAKWGFESIQLLAIDNLTASAIPVDKIVLGRRYGISDWLPGAYEAVCSRADPLTIEEGMKLGMEDAIRISAARQVYGCAQ
;
A
#
# COMPACT_ATOMS: atom_id res chain seq x y z
N MET A 1 9.20 80.88 -59.26
CA MET A 1 8.64 81.22 -57.93
C MET A 1 7.30 80.53 -57.82
N SER A 2 6.93 79.70 -56.85
CA SER A 2 7.53 79.04 -55.68
C SER A 2 6.47 77.95 -55.34
N SER A 3 6.84 76.66 -55.26
CA SER A 3 6.91 75.88 -54.00
C SER A 3 5.52 75.62 -53.37
N ILE A 4 5.08 74.41 -52.95
CA ILE A 4 5.80 73.27 -52.35
C ILE A 4 4.75 72.15 -52.03
N LEU A 5 5.11 70.87 -52.24
CA LEU A 5 4.91 69.67 -51.35
C LEU A 5 3.47 69.18 -51.01
N THR A 6 3.11 67.89 -50.87
CA THR A 6 3.84 66.61 -50.71
C THR A 6 2.92 65.38 -50.89
N SER A 7 3.56 64.30 -51.35
CA SER A 7 3.35 62.83 -51.23
C SER A 7 2.18 62.08 -51.86
N ALA A 8 2.62 61.00 -52.51
CA ALA A 8 1.96 60.01 -53.35
C ALA A 8 1.57 58.71 -52.58
N PRO A 9 0.90 57.73 -53.23
CA PRO A 9 0.42 56.45 -52.68
C PRO A 9 1.45 55.31 -52.99
N PRO A 10 1.22 53.97 -52.83
CA PRO A 10 0.17 53.17 -53.49
C PRO A 10 -0.37 51.90 -52.74
N SER A 11 -1.36 51.26 -53.37
CA SER A 11 -1.81 49.85 -53.28
C SER A 11 -0.67 48.81 -53.48
N PRO A 12 -0.81 47.45 -53.39
CA PRO A 12 -1.95 46.67 -53.92
C PRO A 12 -2.28 45.28 -53.29
N ARG A 13 -3.32 44.65 -53.88
CA ARG A 13 -3.58 43.19 -54.04
C ARG A 13 -3.96 42.38 -52.80
N ALA A 14 -4.84 41.38 -52.87
CA ALA A 14 -5.83 40.92 -53.83
C ALA A 14 -6.56 39.74 -53.15
N SER A 15 -7.84 39.55 -53.47
CA SER A 15 -8.47 38.25 -53.82
C SER A 15 -8.12 37.02 -52.95
N SER A 16 -9.06 36.27 -52.37
CA SER A 16 -10.15 35.62 -53.09
C SER A 16 -10.77 34.48 -52.24
N LEU A 17 -12.00 34.09 -52.57
CA LEU A 17 -12.56 32.72 -52.48
C LEU A 17 -13.12 32.23 -51.13
N ILE A 18 -14.46 32.27 -51.07
CA ILE A 18 -15.37 31.13 -50.84
C ILE A 18 -14.72 29.86 -50.26
N ASP A 19 -15.16 29.42 -49.08
CA ASP A 19 -15.44 28.00 -48.89
C ASP A 19 -16.63 27.79 -47.95
N SER A 20 -17.36 26.73 -48.25
CA SER A 20 -18.62 26.31 -47.63
C SER A 20 -18.36 25.29 -46.51
N ASN A 21 -19.36 25.13 -45.63
CA ASN A 21 -19.54 24.01 -44.71
C ASN A 21 -18.53 23.90 -43.55
N GLU A 22 -18.90 24.44 -42.38
CA GLU A 22 -18.43 23.90 -41.11
C GLU A 22 -19.51 22.99 -40.52
N LEU A 23 -19.22 21.69 -40.58
CA LEU A 23 -19.92 20.61 -39.91
C LEU A 23 -19.99 20.89 -38.40
N GLU A 24 -21.19 20.73 -37.84
CA GLU A 24 -21.42 20.63 -36.40
C GLU A 24 -20.49 19.58 -35.77
N GLN A 25 -19.70 20.01 -34.79
CA GLN A 25 -18.98 19.12 -33.88
C GLN A 25 -19.99 18.48 -32.91
N PRO A 26 -20.01 17.15 -32.73
CA PRO A 26 -20.92 16.56 -31.77
C PRO A 26 -20.42 16.84 -30.36
N ALA A 27 -21.37 17.24 -29.51
CA ALA A 27 -21.23 17.48 -28.10
C ALA A 27 -20.44 16.35 -27.41
N GLY A 28 -19.38 16.74 -26.68
CA GLY A 28 -18.67 15.86 -25.78
C GLY A 28 -19.64 15.23 -24.78
N GLN A 29 -19.82 13.92 -24.89
CA GLN A 29 -20.50 13.14 -23.88
C GLN A 29 -19.61 13.07 -22.64
N ALA A 30 -19.88 13.96 -21.67
CA ALA A 30 -19.50 13.75 -20.30
C ALA A 30 -20.30 12.53 -19.78
N LYS A 31 -19.73 11.33 -19.89
CA LYS A 31 -20.20 10.17 -19.12
C LYS A 31 -19.78 10.40 -17.67
N ILE A 32 -20.73 10.88 -16.87
CA ILE A 32 -20.63 10.92 -15.41
C ILE A 32 -20.64 9.46 -14.95
N GLY A 33 -19.45 8.91 -14.72
CA GLY A 33 -19.27 7.63 -14.06
C GLY A 33 -19.85 7.72 -12.66
N GLN A 34 -20.67 6.74 -12.31
CA GLN A 34 -21.29 6.56 -11.02
C GLN A 34 -20.19 6.62 -9.93
N GLU A 35 -20.11 7.74 -9.21
CA GLU A 35 -19.10 7.92 -8.18
C GLU A 35 -19.29 6.83 -7.12
N ALA A 36 -18.29 5.98 -6.95
CA ALA A 36 -18.24 5.07 -5.82
C ALA A 36 -18.43 5.88 -4.54
N LYS A 37 -19.42 5.49 -3.73
CA LYS A 37 -19.80 6.19 -2.51
C LYS A 37 -18.70 5.98 -1.46
N GLY A 38 -17.74 6.89 -1.39
CA GLY A 38 -16.62 6.83 -0.44
C GLY A 38 -15.82 8.12 -0.38
N THR A 39 -15.16 8.38 0.75
CA THR A 39 -14.31 9.57 0.92
C THR A 39 -12.93 9.29 0.34
N ARG A 40 -12.39 10.18 -0.51
CA ARG A 40 -11.04 9.98 -1.06
C ARG A 40 -9.97 10.21 0.00
N HIS A 41 -8.97 9.33 0.04
CA HIS A 41 -7.85 9.46 0.97
C HIS A 41 -7.06 10.75 0.70
N SER A 42 -6.61 11.44 1.75
CA SER A 42 -5.96 12.75 1.61
C SER A 42 -4.56 12.67 1.01
N GLN A 43 -3.79 11.62 1.35
CA GLN A 43 -2.42 11.43 0.90
C GLN A 43 -2.31 10.48 -0.31
N TYR A 44 -3.15 9.45 -0.36
CA TYR A 44 -3.07 8.35 -1.34
C TYR A 44 -4.20 8.44 -2.37
N ASN A 45 -4.33 9.63 -2.97
CA ASN A 45 -5.25 9.92 -4.05
C ASN A 45 -4.52 10.71 -5.13
N PHE A 46 -3.77 9.99 -5.95
CA PHE A 46 -2.93 10.55 -7.01
C PHE A 46 -3.76 10.91 -8.24
N LYS A 47 -3.44 12.00 -8.92
CA LYS A 47 -4.20 12.44 -10.11
C LYS A 47 -3.98 11.52 -11.30
N ASP A 48 -2.80 10.92 -11.38
CA ASP A 48 -2.34 9.94 -12.37
C ASP A 48 -2.51 8.49 -11.90
N GLY A 49 -3.14 8.28 -10.74
CA GLY A 49 -3.53 6.96 -10.28
C GLY A 49 -4.48 6.28 -11.28
N ASN A 50 -4.26 4.99 -11.50
CA ASN A 50 -4.96 4.18 -12.51
C ASN A 50 -5.57 2.90 -11.92
N VAL A 51 -5.61 2.79 -10.60
CA VAL A 51 -6.41 1.80 -9.86
C VAL A 51 -6.98 2.44 -8.61
N VAL A 52 -8.24 2.11 -8.31
CA VAL A 52 -8.92 2.58 -7.10
C VAL A 52 -9.19 1.40 -6.18
N PHE A 53 -8.65 1.44 -4.96
CA PHE A 53 -8.99 0.50 -3.89
C PHE A 53 -10.00 1.13 -2.93
N LEU A 54 -10.93 0.33 -2.43
CA LEU A 54 -11.86 0.69 -1.37
C LEU A 54 -11.49 -0.10 -0.10
N VAL A 55 -11.12 0.62 0.96
CA VAL A 55 -10.86 0.06 2.29
C VAL A 55 -11.81 0.74 3.25
N ASP A 56 -12.62 -0.04 3.97
CA ASP A 56 -13.78 0.46 4.69
C ASP A 56 -14.66 1.36 3.78
N GLU A 57 -14.69 2.67 4.03
CA GLU A 57 -15.44 3.68 3.25
C GLU A 57 -14.50 4.72 2.58
N VAL A 58 -13.22 4.38 2.46
CA VAL A 58 -12.16 5.26 1.97
C VAL A 58 -11.63 4.77 0.62
N LEU A 59 -11.59 5.69 -0.35
CA LEU A 59 -11.09 5.44 -1.70
C LEU A 59 -9.64 5.86 -1.84
N TYR A 60 -8.81 4.93 -2.29
CA TYR A 60 -7.38 5.10 -2.55
C TYR A 60 -7.14 5.06 -4.06
N ASN A 61 -6.77 6.18 -4.67
CA ASN A 61 -6.40 6.22 -6.09
C ASN A 61 -4.87 6.17 -6.22
N VAL A 62 -4.34 5.03 -6.65
CA VAL A 62 -2.90 4.71 -6.65
C VAL A 62 -2.46 4.12 -7.99
N HIS A 63 -1.18 3.82 -8.12
CA HIS A 63 -0.59 3.27 -9.34
C HIS A 63 -0.60 1.74 -9.31
N ARG A 64 -1.32 1.15 -10.27
CA ARG A 64 -1.47 -0.29 -10.52
C ARG A 64 -0.13 -1.02 -10.59
N TYR A 65 0.86 -0.38 -11.22
CA TYR A 65 2.21 -0.93 -11.40
C TYR A 65 2.85 -1.45 -10.11
N PHE A 66 2.75 -0.71 -9.00
CA PHE A 66 3.37 -1.13 -7.74
C PHE A 66 2.74 -2.38 -7.14
N PHE A 67 1.48 -2.67 -7.51
CA PHE A 67 0.78 -3.85 -7.03
C PHE A 67 1.03 -5.05 -7.95
N GLU A 68 1.06 -4.86 -9.27
CA GLU A 68 1.28 -5.97 -10.20
C GLU A 68 2.72 -6.47 -10.24
N ARG A 69 3.69 -5.56 -10.08
CA ARG A 69 5.12 -5.89 -10.28
C ARG A 69 5.58 -7.04 -9.37
N ASP A 70 5.19 -6.99 -8.10
CA ASP A 70 5.73 -7.86 -7.05
C ASP A 70 4.65 -8.72 -6.38
N SER A 71 3.41 -8.73 -6.89
CA SER A 71 2.31 -9.54 -6.36
C SER A 71 1.51 -10.22 -7.46
N ALA A 72 1.67 -11.54 -7.57
CA ALA A 72 0.85 -12.38 -8.44
C ALA A 72 -0.63 -12.36 -8.04
N HIS A 73 -0.93 -12.17 -6.75
CA HIS A 73 -2.29 -12.00 -6.25
C HIS A 73 -2.95 -10.79 -6.89
N PHE A 74 -2.30 -9.62 -6.81
CA PHE A 74 -2.83 -8.42 -7.42
C PHE A 74 -2.81 -8.47 -8.95
N GLY A 75 -1.82 -9.12 -9.58
CA GLY A 75 -1.85 -9.37 -11.03
C GLY A 75 -3.18 -10.01 -11.46
N SER A 76 -3.58 -11.12 -10.81
CA SER A 76 -4.84 -11.79 -11.12
C SER A 76 -6.09 -10.96 -10.78
N VAL A 77 -6.11 -10.31 -9.60
CA VAL A 77 -7.25 -9.45 -9.19
C VAL A 77 -7.46 -8.33 -10.19
N LEU A 78 -6.37 -7.69 -10.61
CA LEU A 78 -6.39 -6.51 -11.45
C LEU A 78 -6.67 -6.85 -12.92
N GLU A 79 -6.24 -8.03 -13.41
CA GLU A 79 -6.66 -8.58 -14.70
C GLU A 79 -8.18 -8.82 -14.73
N SER A 80 -8.73 -9.47 -13.70
CA SER A 80 -10.17 -9.74 -13.63
C SER A 80 -11.02 -8.47 -13.56
N ALA A 81 -10.51 -7.42 -12.90
CA ALA A 81 -11.18 -6.12 -12.83
C ALA A 81 -11.20 -5.39 -14.18
N GLN A 82 -10.24 -5.67 -15.07
CA GLN A 82 -10.17 -5.05 -16.39
C GLN A 82 -11.14 -5.66 -17.40
N GLU A 83 -11.55 -6.92 -17.19
CA GLU A 83 -12.58 -7.59 -17.98
C GLU A 83 -14.00 -7.10 -17.65
N SER A 84 -14.16 -6.42 -16.50
CA SER A 84 -15.39 -5.73 -16.14
C SER A 84 -15.46 -4.37 -16.85
N GLU A 85 -16.46 -4.14 -17.70
CA GLU A 85 -16.68 -2.82 -18.32
C GLU A 85 -17.03 -1.73 -17.29
N GLU A 86 -17.34 -2.11 -16.05
CA GLU A 86 -17.62 -1.20 -14.96
C GLU A 86 -16.33 -0.89 -14.17
N THR A 87 -15.92 0.38 -14.14
CA THR A 87 -14.76 0.89 -13.40
C THR A 87 -15.07 0.96 -11.90
N SER A 88 -15.42 -0.18 -11.29
CA SER A 88 -15.71 -0.27 -9.87
C SER A 88 -14.42 -0.34 -9.05
N PRO A 89 -14.37 0.29 -7.86
CA PRO A 89 -13.23 0.13 -6.95
C PRO A 89 -13.02 -1.33 -6.54
N ILE A 90 -11.77 -1.71 -6.33
CA ILE A 90 -11.39 -3.02 -5.82
C ILE A 90 -11.47 -2.99 -4.29
N VAL A 91 -12.39 -3.75 -3.72
CA VAL A 91 -12.60 -3.80 -2.27
C VAL A 91 -11.54 -4.67 -1.61
N LEU A 92 -10.82 -4.11 -0.64
CA LEU A 92 -9.87 -4.85 0.19
C LEU A 92 -10.54 -5.24 1.51
N ALA A 93 -11.15 -6.43 1.54
CA ALA A 93 -11.79 -6.95 2.74
C ALA A 93 -10.77 -7.33 3.83
N ASP A 94 -11.19 -7.16 5.10
CA ASP A 94 -10.40 -7.47 6.29
C ASP A 94 -9.05 -6.73 6.35
N VAL A 95 -9.06 -5.45 5.96
CA VAL A 95 -7.92 -4.54 6.04
C VAL A 95 -8.43 -3.21 6.60
N SER A 96 -7.73 -2.66 7.60
CA SER A 96 -8.04 -1.32 8.11
C SER A 96 -7.33 -0.27 7.27
N CYS A 97 -7.90 0.95 7.22
CA CYS A 97 -7.23 2.09 6.57
C CYS A 97 -5.81 2.31 7.12
N SER A 98 -5.61 2.22 8.43
CA SER A 98 -4.28 2.39 9.04
C SER A 98 -3.27 1.33 8.60
N ASP A 99 -3.69 0.06 8.50
CA ASP A 99 -2.80 -1.01 8.04
C ASP A 99 -2.41 -0.81 6.58
N PHE A 100 -3.37 -0.39 5.75
CA PHE A 100 -3.11 -0.13 4.34
C PHE A 100 -2.21 1.09 4.14
N ASP A 101 -2.39 2.16 4.92
CA ASP A 101 -1.52 3.34 4.91
C ASP A 101 -0.07 2.97 5.23
N GLU A 102 0.15 2.11 6.22
CA GLU A 102 1.50 1.62 6.57
C GLU A 102 2.15 0.84 5.43
N PHE A 103 1.36 0.02 4.73
CA PHE A 103 1.83 -0.71 3.55
C PHE A 103 2.13 0.22 2.37
N LEU A 104 1.24 1.19 2.11
CA LEU A 104 1.43 2.20 1.07
C LEU A 104 2.65 3.08 1.35
N ALA A 105 2.98 3.36 2.62
CA ALA A 105 4.19 4.09 2.97
C ALA A 105 5.49 3.37 2.57
N ILE A 106 5.47 2.04 2.41
CA ILE A 106 6.60 1.27 1.86
C ILE A 106 6.70 1.45 0.33
N LEU A 107 5.56 1.44 -0.36
CA LEU A 107 5.50 1.60 -1.83
C LEU A 107 5.72 3.05 -2.27
N TYR A 108 5.34 4.01 -1.45
CA TYR A 108 5.42 5.45 -1.69
C TYR A 108 6.23 6.15 -0.59
N PRO A 109 7.55 5.87 -0.49
CA PRO A 109 8.40 6.51 0.50
C PRO A 109 8.49 8.01 0.21
N THR A 110 8.25 8.82 1.24
CA THR A 110 8.35 10.29 1.16
C THR A 110 9.80 10.77 1.27
N ASP A 111 10.65 10.04 2.01
CA ASP A 111 12.10 10.24 2.10
C ASP A 111 12.81 8.90 1.94
N PHE A 112 13.58 8.75 0.86
CA PHE A 112 14.35 7.55 0.56
C PHE A 112 15.58 7.38 1.44
N ARG A 113 16.11 8.46 2.00
CA ARG A 113 17.31 8.44 2.85
C ARG A 113 16.96 8.14 4.30
N HIS A 114 15.81 8.61 4.75
CA HIS A 114 15.32 8.42 6.12
C HIS A 114 13.88 7.91 6.08
N PRO A 115 13.69 6.60 5.86
CA PRO A 115 12.36 5.99 5.96
C PRO A 115 11.74 6.30 7.32
N ALA A 116 10.42 6.51 7.35
CA ALA A 116 9.71 6.75 8.60
C ALA A 116 9.93 5.58 9.57
N GLU A 117 10.26 5.91 10.81
CA GLU A 117 10.36 4.91 11.88
C GLU A 117 9.00 4.25 12.10
N LYS A 118 9.03 2.93 12.30
CA LYS A 118 7.82 2.12 12.51
C LYS A 118 7.97 1.28 13.77
N THR A 119 6.89 1.20 14.52
CA THR A 119 6.75 0.33 15.69
C THR A 119 6.70 -1.14 15.29
N THR A 120 6.92 -2.03 16.25
CA THR A 120 6.75 -3.48 16.06
C THR A 120 5.34 -3.84 15.58
N ALA A 121 4.32 -3.12 16.05
CA ALA A 121 2.93 -3.34 15.62
C ALA A 121 2.73 -2.98 14.15
N GLN A 122 3.25 -1.82 13.71
CA GLN A 122 3.20 -1.39 12.30
C GLN A 122 3.97 -2.37 11.39
N TRP A 123 5.18 -2.80 11.78
CA TRP A 123 5.90 -3.82 11.02
C TRP A 123 5.19 -5.17 10.96
N THR A 124 4.49 -5.55 12.04
CA THR A 124 3.67 -6.77 12.07
C THR A 124 2.48 -6.66 11.12
N SER A 125 1.85 -5.49 11.03
CA SER A 125 0.78 -5.20 10.08
C SER A 125 1.27 -5.28 8.63
N ILE A 126 2.41 -4.64 8.33
CA ILE A 126 3.05 -4.71 7.00
C ILE A 126 3.39 -6.16 6.64
N LEU A 127 3.96 -6.92 7.57
CA LEU A 127 4.25 -8.35 7.37
C LEU A 127 2.99 -9.14 7.03
N HIS A 128 1.88 -8.86 7.73
CA HIS A 128 0.61 -9.53 7.48
C HIS A 128 0.06 -9.25 6.08
N LEU A 129 0.03 -7.98 5.66
CA LEU A 129 -0.45 -7.60 4.33
C LEU A 129 0.47 -8.09 3.22
N ALA A 130 1.79 -8.00 3.41
CA ALA A 130 2.77 -8.51 2.46
C ALA A 130 2.60 -10.01 2.24
N ALA A 131 2.41 -10.79 3.31
CA ALA A 131 2.16 -12.23 3.21
C ALA A 131 0.79 -12.53 2.58
N LYS A 132 -0.27 -11.80 2.97
CA LYS A 132 -1.64 -11.95 2.43
C LYS A 132 -1.68 -11.73 0.92
N TRP A 133 -0.92 -10.75 0.43
CA TRP A 133 -0.91 -10.36 -0.97
C TRP A 133 0.32 -10.87 -1.74
N GLY A 134 1.20 -11.64 -1.12
CA GLY A 134 2.34 -12.27 -1.80
C GLY A 134 3.45 -11.30 -2.25
N PHE A 135 3.69 -10.21 -1.51
CA PHE A 135 4.84 -9.32 -1.73
C PHE A 135 6.07 -9.83 -0.99
N GLU A 136 6.79 -10.78 -1.58
CA GLU A 136 7.93 -11.45 -0.92
C GLU A 136 9.03 -10.49 -0.47
N SER A 137 9.43 -9.52 -1.29
CA SER A 137 10.47 -8.56 -0.91
C SER A 137 10.06 -7.66 0.27
N ILE A 138 8.78 -7.27 0.35
CA ILE A 138 8.26 -6.48 1.48
C ILE A 138 8.11 -7.36 2.71
N GLN A 139 7.75 -8.63 2.54
CA GLN A 139 7.72 -9.61 3.62
C GLN A 139 9.10 -9.76 4.27
N LEU A 140 10.16 -9.94 3.48
CA LEU A 140 11.54 -10.02 3.97
C LEU A 140 11.97 -8.72 4.67
N LEU A 141 11.65 -7.55 4.09
CA LEU A 141 11.93 -6.25 4.72
C LEU A 141 11.29 -6.16 6.12
N ALA A 142 10.03 -6.58 6.26
CA ALA A 142 9.35 -6.57 7.55
C ALA A 142 9.98 -7.56 8.53
N ILE A 143 10.39 -8.74 8.07
CA ILE A 143 11.11 -9.75 8.86
C ILE A 143 12.43 -9.18 9.38
N ASP A 144 13.22 -8.51 8.56
CA ASP A 144 14.51 -7.94 8.99
C ASP A 144 14.33 -6.92 10.12
N ASN A 145 13.33 -6.03 9.98
CA ASN A 145 13.02 -5.02 10.99
C ASN A 145 12.46 -5.62 12.29
N LEU A 146 11.63 -6.66 12.18
CA LEU A 146 11.09 -7.38 13.35
C LEU A 146 12.14 -8.26 14.02
N THR A 147 13.13 -8.78 13.27
CA THR A 147 14.25 -9.54 13.85
C THR A 147 15.00 -8.68 14.88
N ALA A 148 15.18 -7.39 14.58
CA ALA A 148 15.85 -6.45 15.47
C ALA A 148 14.99 -5.98 16.65
N SER A 149 13.67 -5.83 16.45
CA SER A 149 12.80 -5.10 17.38
C SER A 149 11.78 -5.95 18.16
N ALA A 150 11.37 -7.11 17.63
CA ALA A 150 10.31 -7.92 18.23
C ALA A 150 10.78 -8.64 19.51
N ILE A 151 9.90 -8.68 20.52
CA ILE A 151 10.15 -9.41 21.76
C ILE A 151 10.07 -10.93 21.51
N PRO A 152 10.69 -11.77 22.37
CA PRO A 152 10.73 -13.21 22.18
C PRO A 152 9.35 -13.87 21.97
N VAL A 153 8.33 -13.46 22.72
CA VAL A 153 6.97 -14.00 22.56
C VAL A 153 6.40 -13.69 21.18
N ASP A 154 6.54 -12.46 20.70
CA ASP A 154 6.08 -12.07 19.37
C ASP A 154 6.86 -12.81 18.28
N LYS A 155 8.17 -13.04 18.48
CA LYS A 155 8.99 -13.85 17.57
C LYS A 155 8.49 -15.30 17.47
N ILE A 156 8.05 -15.91 18.57
CA ILE A 156 7.44 -17.25 18.54
C ILE A 156 6.15 -17.22 17.71
N VAL A 157 5.25 -16.29 18.02
CA VAL A 157 3.92 -16.20 17.38
C VAL A 157 4.05 -15.92 15.88
N LEU A 158 4.83 -14.91 15.51
CA LEU A 158 5.04 -14.52 14.12
C LEU A 158 5.87 -15.55 13.37
N GLY A 159 6.90 -16.11 14.01
CA GLY A 159 7.76 -17.13 13.40
C GLY A 159 6.98 -18.39 13.05
N ARG A 160 6.06 -18.83 13.90
CA ARG A 160 5.17 -19.95 13.57
C ARG A 160 4.16 -19.59 12.48
N ARG A 161 3.53 -18.42 12.57
CA ARG A 161 2.51 -17.98 11.62
C ARG A 161 3.03 -17.86 10.19
N TYR A 162 4.24 -17.32 10.02
CA TYR A 162 4.81 -17.01 8.72
C TYR A 162 5.98 -17.93 8.33
N GLY A 163 6.26 -18.99 9.11
CA GLY A 163 7.30 -19.97 8.79
C GLY A 163 8.74 -19.50 8.99
N ILE A 164 8.97 -18.48 9.83
CA ILE A 164 10.30 -17.92 10.12
C ILE A 164 10.99 -18.79 11.18
N SER A 165 11.49 -19.95 10.76
CA SER A 165 12.00 -20.99 11.66
C SER A 165 13.24 -20.53 12.45
N ASP A 166 14.07 -19.67 11.88
CA ASP A 166 15.31 -19.18 12.48
C ASP A 166 15.09 -18.40 13.78
N TRP A 167 13.91 -17.81 13.96
CA TRP A 167 13.57 -17.09 15.19
C TRP A 167 13.25 -18.02 16.36
N LEU A 168 12.71 -19.21 16.06
CA LEU A 168 12.05 -20.03 17.07
C LEU A 168 13.00 -20.52 18.18
N PRO A 169 14.18 -21.12 17.88
CA PRO A 169 15.04 -21.66 18.93
C PRO A 169 15.47 -20.61 19.95
N GLY A 170 16.00 -19.48 19.48
CA GLY A 170 16.45 -18.39 20.35
C GLY A 170 15.31 -17.71 21.10
N ALA A 171 14.13 -17.60 20.48
CA ALA A 171 12.97 -17.02 21.14
C ALA A 171 12.42 -17.93 22.25
N TYR A 172 12.30 -19.24 22.01
CA TYR A 172 11.91 -20.19 23.05
C TYR A 172 12.92 -20.25 24.20
N GLU A 173 14.23 -20.27 23.90
CA GLU A 173 15.27 -20.22 24.93
C GLU A 173 15.14 -18.97 25.80
N ALA A 174 14.96 -17.79 25.19
CA ALA A 174 14.80 -16.53 25.92
C ALA A 174 13.55 -16.52 26.82
N VAL A 175 12.41 -17.04 26.34
CA VAL A 175 11.18 -17.12 27.16
C VAL A 175 11.31 -18.17 28.27
N CYS A 176 11.99 -19.29 28.02
CA CYS A 176 12.17 -20.35 29.02
C CYS A 176 13.23 -20.01 30.08
N SER A 177 14.23 -19.20 29.77
CA SER A 177 15.35 -18.89 30.68
C SER A 177 15.17 -17.61 31.50
N ARG A 178 14.27 -16.69 31.11
CA ARG A 178 14.07 -15.43 31.83
C ARG A 178 13.48 -15.63 33.24
N ALA A 179 13.77 -14.74 34.17
CA ALA A 179 13.26 -14.82 35.55
C ALA A 179 11.73 -14.69 35.62
N ASP A 180 11.16 -13.70 34.93
CA ASP A 180 9.73 -13.41 34.99
C ASP A 180 8.88 -14.49 34.31
N PRO A 181 7.75 -14.89 34.92
CA PRO A 181 6.81 -15.82 34.30
C PRO A 181 6.17 -15.21 33.04
N LEU A 182 5.41 -16.03 32.30
CA LEU A 182 4.53 -15.53 31.24
C LEU A 182 3.46 -14.62 31.85
N THR A 183 3.22 -13.47 31.25
CA THR A 183 2.04 -12.65 31.56
C THR A 183 0.79 -13.25 30.95
N ILE A 184 -0.39 -12.78 31.37
CA ILE A 184 -1.66 -13.21 30.78
C ILE A 184 -1.72 -12.84 29.30
N GLU A 185 -1.24 -11.65 28.94
CA GLU A 185 -1.23 -11.14 27.57
C GLU A 185 -0.32 -12.00 26.67
N GLU A 186 0.86 -12.38 27.17
CA GLU A 186 1.76 -13.28 26.46
C GLU A 186 1.15 -14.68 26.32
N GLY A 187 0.53 -15.19 27.38
CA GLY A 187 -0.19 -16.47 27.35
C GLY A 187 -1.32 -16.49 26.32
N MET A 188 -2.07 -15.39 26.21
CA MET A 188 -3.13 -15.24 25.19
C MET A 188 -2.57 -15.20 23.78
N LYS A 189 -1.43 -14.53 23.56
CA LYS A 189 -0.76 -14.48 22.25
C LYS A 189 -0.22 -15.84 21.81
N LEU A 190 0.43 -16.57 22.72
CA LEU A 190 0.99 -17.90 22.47
C LEU A 190 -0.08 -18.96 22.27
N GLY A 191 -1.22 -18.79 22.94
CA GLY A 191 -2.24 -19.81 23.05
C GLY A 191 -1.92 -20.84 24.13
N MET A 192 -2.94 -21.60 24.52
CA MET A 192 -2.90 -22.50 25.68
C MET A 192 -1.79 -23.55 25.60
N GLU A 193 -1.60 -24.18 24.45
CA GLU A 193 -0.65 -25.29 24.28
C GLU A 193 0.80 -24.83 24.49
N ASP A 194 1.20 -23.73 23.86
CA ASP A 194 2.54 -23.17 23.98
C ASP A 194 2.78 -22.61 25.37
N ALA A 195 1.80 -21.93 25.95
CA ALA A 195 1.90 -21.43 27.32
C ALA A 195 2.17 -22.57 28.31
N ILE A 196 1.43 -23.69 28.19
CA ILE A 196 1.64 -24.88 29.05
C ILE A 196 3.03 -25.48 28.83
N ARG A 197 3.45 -25.67 27.57
CA ARG A 197 4.77 -26.25 27.25
C ARG A 197 5.92 -25.40 27.76
N ILE A 198 5.84 -24.08 27.57
CA ILE A 198 6.83 -23.12 28.06
C ILE A 198 6.86 -23.16 29.59
N SER A 199 5.70 -23.11 30.26
CA SER A 199 5.64 -23.21 31.73
C SER A 199 6.23 -24.51 32.26
N ALA A 200 5.95 -25.66 31.62
CA ALA A 200 6.51 -26.94 32.00
C ALA A 200 8.03 -26.97 31.81
N ALA A 201 8.54 -26.49 30.67
CA ALA A 201 9.97 -26.39 30.42
C ALA A 201 10.67 -25.52 31.48
N ARG A 202 10.09 -24.36 31.83
CA ARG A 202 10.61 -23.47 32.87
C ARG A 202 10.75 -24.14 34.23
N GLN A 203 9.82 -25.02 34.63
CA GLN A 203 9.91 -25.75 35.90
C GLN A 203 11.10 -26.73 35.93
N VAL A 204 11.35 -27.42 34.80
CA VAL A 204 12.48 -28.35 34.69
C VAL A 204 13.82 -27.61 34.83
N TYR A 205 13.95 -26.42 34.23
CA TYR A 205 15.17 -25.61 34.34
C TYR A 205 15.28 -24.87 35.69
N GLY A 206 14.16 -24.45 36.29
CA GLY A 206 14.14 -23.74 37.58
C GLY A 206 14.37 -24.63 38.81
N CYS A 207 14.11 -25.94 38.72
CA CYS A 207 14.43 -26.90 39.79
C CYS A 207 15.90 -27.38 39.78
N ALA A 208 16.71 -26.94 38.81
CA ALA A 208 18.12 -27.33 38.67
C ALA A 208 19.13 -26.30 39.24
N GLN A 209 18.64 -25.25 39.91
CA GLN A 209 19.47 -24.27 40.64
C GLN A 209 19.28 -24.37 42.15
#